data_AF-A0A0P6WFQ2-F1
#
_entry.id   AF-A0A0P6WFQ2-F1
#
_cell.length_a   1.000
_cell.length_b   1.000
_cell.length_c   1.000
_cell.angle_alpha   90.00
_cell.angle_beta   90.00
_cell.angle_gamma   90.00
#
_symmetry.space_group_name_H-M   'P 1'
#
loop_
_entity.id
_entity.type
_entity.pdbx_description
1 polymer ?
#
loop_
_entity_poly.entity_id
_entity_poly.type
_entity_poly.pdbx_seq_one_letter_code
_entity_poly.pdbx_strand_id
1 'polypeptide(L)' 'MREPAPLIAPAGRQPGDAVGLVDAERTLIVEALRQQGGNVTLAARRLGVSRDTLRYRMDKFALRRSDFV' A
#
# COMPACT_ATOMS: atom_id res chain seq x y z
N MET A 1 37.44 6.66 33.12
CA MET A 1 36.38 7.48 32.49
C MET A 1 35.54 6.55 31.64
N ARG A 2 34.29 6.25 32.02
CA ARG A 2 33.36 5.45 31.20
C ARG A 2 32.57 6.45 30.36
N GLU A 3 32.78 6.45 29.05
CA GLU A 3 31.89 7.15 28.11
C GLU A 3 30.52 6.45 28.12
N PRO A 4 29.41 7.14 28.39
CA PRO A 4 28.09 6.57 28.23
C PRO A 4 27.72 6.52 26.75
N ALA A 5 27.22 5.35 26.34
CA ALA A 5 26.71 5.06 25.00
C ALA A 5 25.67 6.10 24.53
N PRO A 6 25.56 6.38 23.22
CA PRO A 6 24.58 7.33 22.71
C PRO A 6 23.17 6.82 23.00
N LEU A 7 22.35 7.67 23.61
CA LEU A 7 20.91 7.44 23.71
C LEU A 7 20.37 7.27 22.29
N ILE A 8 19.74 6.13 22.08
CA ILE A 8 18.97 5.81 20.89
C ILE A 8 17.96 6.94 20.69
N ALA A 9 18.19 7.79 19.69
CA ALA A 9 17.22 8.79 19.32
C ALA A 9 15.92 8.06 18.95
N PRO A 10 14.75 8.43 19.49
CA PRO A 10 13.51 7.91 18.97
C PRO A 10 13.43 8.42 17.53
N ALA A 11 13.55 7.50 16.55
CA ALA A 11 13.36 7.80 15.15
C ALA A 11 12.04 8.56 15.03
N GLY A 12 12.16 9.86 14.77
CA GLY A 12 11.04 10.77 14.71
C GLY A 12 10.06 10.24 13.68
N ARG A 13 8.80 10.09 14.07
CA ARG A 13 7.71 9.84 13.13
C ARG A 13 7.64 11.07 12.22
N GLN A 14 8.27 11.00 11.05
CA GLN A 14 8.25 12.10 10.11
C GLN A 14 6.83 12.23 9.56
N PRO A 15 6.26 13.45 9.44
CA PRO A 15 4.92 13.68 8.92
C PRO A 15 4.73 13.33 7.42
N GLY A 16 5.69 12.64 6.79
CA GLY A 16 5.61 12.08 5.42
C GLY A 16 5.39 10.57 5.34
N ASP A 17 5.60 9.81 6.43
CA ASP A 17 5.49 8.34 6.43
C ASP A 17 4.08 7.84 6.07
N ALA A 18 3.05 8.54 6.53
CA ALA A 18 1.66 8.18 6.25
C ALA A 18 1.28 8.41 4.78
N VAL A 19 1.87 9.43 4.13
CA VAL A 19 1.65 9.70 2.71
C VAL A 19 2.34 8.63 1.86
N GLY A 20 3.57 8.26 2.22
CA GLY A 20 4.35 7.25 1.49
C GLY A 20 3.69 5.87 1.49
N LEU A 21 3.18 5.40 2.63
CA LEU A 21 2.56 4.08 2.71
C LEU A 21 1.24 4.01 1.92
N VAL A 22 0.45 5.08 1.95
CA VAL A 22 -0.83 5.16 1.22
C VAL A 22 -0.59 5.20 -0.29
N ASP A 23 0.41 5.95 -0.74
CA ASP A 23 0.76 6.04 -2.16
C ASP A 23 1.38 4.73 -2.68
N ALA A 24 2.22 4.07 -1.88
CA ALA A 24 2.74 2.75 -2.17
C ALA A 24 1.62 1.71 -2.26
N GLU A 25 0.66 1.72 -1.33
CA GLU A 25 -0.51 0.84 -1.36
C GLU A 25 -1.31 1.05 -2.66
N ARG A 26 -1.60 2.31 -3.03
CA ARG A 26 -2.29 2.63 -4.29
C ARG A 26 -1.54 2.09 -5.50
N THR A 27 -0.23 2.31 -5.55
CA THR A 27 0.63 1.85 -6.65
C THR A 27 0.59 0.34 -6.81
N LEU A 28 0.71 -0.41 -5.71
CA LEU A 28 0.63 -1.88 -5.73
C LEU A 28 -0.72 -2.39 -6.24
N ILE A 29 -1.82 -1.75 -5.86
CA ILE A 29 -3.17 -2.09 -6.31
C ILE A 29 -3.31 -1.85 -7.81
N VAL A 30 -2.88 -0.68 -8.29
CA VAL A 30 -2.92 -0.31 -9.72
C VAL A 30 -2.11 -1.29 -10.55
N GLU A 31 -0.88 -1.59 -10.14
CA GLU A 31 0.00 -2.54 -10.82
C GLU A 31 -0.61 -3.95 -10.86
N ALA A 32 -1.19 -4.42 -9.76
CA ALA A 32 -1.83 -5.72 -9.72
C ALA A 32 -3.07 -5.78 -10.62
N LEU A 33 -3.90 -4.73 -10.64
CA LEU A 33 -5.08 -4.67 -11.50
C LEU A 33 -4.70 -4.63 -12.98
N ARG A 34 -3.70 -3.82 -13.36
CA ARG A 34 -3.18 -3.75 -14.74
C ARG A 34 -2.65 -5.09 -15.22
N GLN A 35 -1.81 -5.74 -14.43
CA GLN A 35 -1.23 -7.04 -14.78
C GLN A 35 -2.26 -8.17 -14.89
N GLN A 36 -3.44 -8.00 -14.29
CA GLN A 36 -4.53 -8.97 -14.33
C GLN A 36 -5.70 -8.53 -15.23
N GLY A 37 -5.53 -7.49 -16.05
CA GLY A 37 -6.59 -6.98 -16.96
C GLY A 37 -7.86 -6.59 -16.22
N GLY A 38 -7.71 -5.93 -15.05
CA GLY A 38 -8.82 -5.54 -14.19
C GLY A 38 -9.48 -6.71 -13.45
N ASN A 39 -8.93 -7.93 -13.46
CA ASN A 39 -9.48 -9.04 -12.68
C ASN A 39 -9.20 -8.86 -11.18
N VAL A 40 -10.17 -8.29 -10.48
CA VAL A 40 -10.10 -7.98 -9.03
C VAL A 40 -9.81 -9.22 -8.19
N THR A 41 -10.38 -10.38 -8.52
CA THR A 41 -10.14 -11.61 -7.74
C THR A 41 -8.69 -12.07 -7.86
N LEU A 42 -8.13 -12.06 -9.08
CA LEU A 42 -6.73 -12.43 -9.29
C LEU A 42 -5.76 -11.40 -8.71
N ALA A 43 -6.05 -10.11 -8.85
CA ALA A 43 -5.26 -9.04 -8.25
C ALA A 43 -5.23 -9.16 -6.71
N ALA A 44 -6.36 -9.46 -6.08
CA ALA A 44 -6.45 -9.64 -4.63
C ALA A 44 -5.61 -10.85 -4.17
N ARG A 45 -5.71 -11.99 -4.87
CA ARG A 45 -4.90 -13.18 -4.59
C ARG A 45 -3.41 -12.90 -4.73
N ARG A 46 -3.00 -12.13 -5.76
CA ARG A 46 -1.61 -11.75 -5.96
C ARG A 46 -1.07 -10.85 -4.85
N LEU A 47 -1.91 -9.95 -4.33
CA LEU A 47 -1.57 -9.06 -3.21
C LEU A 47 -1.71 -9.74 -1.84
N GLY A 48 -2.14 -11.01 -1.77
CA GLY A 48 -2.30 -11.75 -0.53
C GLY A 48 -3.44 -11.26 0.36
N VAL A 49 -4.47 -10.63 -0.24
CA VAL A 49 -5.61 -10.05 0.48
C VAL A 49 -6.93 -10.64 -0.03
N SER A 50 -7.98 -10.53 0.77
CA SER A 50 -9.33 -10.90 0.33
C SER A 50 -9.84 -9.96 -0.77
N ARG A 51 -10.71 -10.47 -1.64
CA ARG A 51 -11.38 -9.67 -2.68
C ARG A 51 -12.10 -8.46 -2.09
N ASP A 52 -12.78 -8.62 -0.95
CA ASP A 52 -13.50 -7.54 -0.28
C ASP A 52 -12.55 -6.44 0.22
N THR A 53 -11.39 -6.82 0.75
CA THR A 53 -10.35 -5.88 1.17
C THR A 53 -9.81 -5.10 -0.02
N LEU A 54 -9.55 -5.78 -1.15
CA LEU A 54 -9.12 -5.08 -2.37
C LEU A 54 -10.20 -4.13 -2.88
N ARG A 55 -11.48 -4.55 -2.88
CA ARG A 55 -12.61 -3.70 -3.31
C ARG A 55 -12.76 -2.45 -2.44
N TYR A 56 -12.62 -2.61 -1.13
CA TYR A 56 -12.63 -1.49 -0.19
C TYR A 56 -11.49 -0.50 -0.47
N ARG A 57 -10.27 -1.01 -0.73
CA ARG A 57 -9.14 -0.15 -1.09
C ARG A 57 -9.33 0.54 -2.44
N MET A 58 -9.88 -0.17 -3.43
CA MET A 58 -10.21 0.42 -4.73
C MET A 58 -11.21 1.59 -4.56
N ASP A 59 -12.24 1.41 -3.74
CA ASP A 59 -13.21 2.47 -3.41
C ASP A 59 -12.53 3.67 -2.73
N LYS A 60 -11.71 3.40 -1.72
CA LYS A 60 -10.90 4.43 -1.02
C LYS A 60 -10.00 5.24 -1.97
N PHE A 61 -9.47 4.62 -3.01
CA PHE A 61 -8.60 5.26 -4.01
C PHE A 61 -9.34 5.69 -5.29
N ALA A 62 -10.67 5.59 -5.32
CA ALA A 62 -11.52 5.86 -6.47
C ALA A 62 -11.10 5.11 -7.76
N LEU A 63 -10.54 3.91 -7.62
CA LEU A 63 -10.13 3.06 -8.74
C LEU A 63 -11.32 2.24 -9.23
N ARG A 64 -11.61 2.26 -10.54
CA ARG A 64 -12.65 1.40 -11.13
C ARG A 64 -12.02 0.29 -11.93
N ARG A 65 -12.70 -0.85 -11.97
CA ARG A 65 -12.27 -1.97 -12.79
C ARG A 65 -12.11 -1.57 -14.26
N SER A 66 -13.01 -0.73 -14.77
CA SER A 66 -13.02 -0.22 -16.15
C SER A 66 -11.76 0.56 -16.55
N ASP A 67 -10.99 1.07 -15.59
CA ASP A 67 -9.73 1.77 -15.88
C ASP A 67 -8.59 0.82 -16.27
N PHE A 68 -8.82 -0.51 -16.16
CA PHE A 68 -7.79 -1.55 -16.29
C PHE A 68 -8.15 -2.69 -17.26
N VAL A 69 -9.27 -2.57 -17.99
CA VAL A 69 -9.76 -3.57 -18.97
C VAL A 69 -9.58 -3.04 -20.38
#